data_AF-A0A3P6T644-F1
#
_entry.id   AF-A0A3P6T644-F1
#
_cell.length_a   1.000
_cell.length_b   1.000
_cell.length_c   1.000
_cell.angle_alpha   90.00
_cell.angle_beta   90.00
_cell.angle_gamma   90.00
#
_symmetry.space_group_name_H-M   'P 1'
#
loop_
_entity.id
_entity.type
_entity.pdbx_description
1 polymer ?
#
loop_
_entity_poly.entity_id
_entity_poly.type
_entity_poly.pdbx_seq_one_letter_code
_entity_poly.pdbx_strand_id
1 'polypeptide(L)'
;MSKQIESVFERTAVYFGNYLNRSNLIFILGFFVSSVATRWNVLLQNVGFIESLALFVSGCIHGEDDESRMCRRTVVRNACLAQCLVLRDISVRIRKRFPTMHSLVEAGFMTKNELEKFESFELSYDKYWLPITWSVTHVLNARRSGKVINDLETSKLIDELKAFRECLQTLTNYDWVPLPLVYPQFDIVLPVMTMIEFLFYVGWMKVAMNLLNSFGEDDDDLDCSFFIDKNLATGLCIVDTCRNIVPNLRSSPRNSFSESFEKF
;
A
#
# COMPACT_ATOMS: atom_id res chain seq x y z
N MET A 1 54.04 -29.14 -14.38
CA MET A 1 53.19 -28.08 -13.81
C MET A 1 52.16 -28.77 -12.92
N SER A 2 52.45 -29.02 -11.64
CA SER A 2 51.47 -29.75 -10.79
C SER A 2 51.62 -29.43 -9.30
N LYS A 3 52.71 -29.80 -8.63
CA LYS A 3 52.76 -29.73 -7.15
C LYS A 3 52.78 -28.33 -6.51
N GLN A 4 53.41 -27.35 -7.16
CA GLN A 4 53.55 -26.00 -6.60
C GLN A 4 52.23 -25.22 -6.65
N ILE A 5 51.48 -25.36 -7.77
CA ILE A 5 50.16 -24.76 -7.93
C ILE A 5 49.17 -25.42 -6.97
N GLU A 6 49.24 -26.74 -6.82
CA GLU A 6 48.39 -27.51 -5.90
C GLU A 6 48.65 -27.10 -4.45
N SER A 7 49.90 -26.93 -4.03
CA SER A 7 50.27 -26.44 -2.70
C SER A 7 49.81 -25.00 -2.45
N VAL A 8 49.91 -24.12 -3.45
CA VAL A 8 49.40 -22.75 -3.34
C VAL A 8 47.88 -22.75 -3.23
N PHE A 9 47.19 -23.58 -4.01
CA PHE A 9 45.74 -23.72 -3.96
C PHE A 9 45.27 -24.24 -2.61
N GLU A 10 45.90 -25.29 -2.07
CA GLU A 10 45.55 -25.87 -0.77
C GLU A 10 45.72 -24.87 0.37
N ARG A 11 46.84 -24.13 0.40
CA ARG A 11 47.06 -23.06 1.38
C ARG A 11 46.03 -21.94 1.26
N THR A 12 45.64 -21.61 0.03
CA THR A 12 44.62 -20.58 -0.25
C THR A 12 43.24 -21.04 0.22
N ALA A 13 42.87 -22.29 -0.05
CA ALA A 13 41.59 -22.86 0.36
C ALA A 13 41.46 -22.94 1.89
N VAL A 14 42.52 -23.39 2.58
CA VAL A 14 42.56 -23.42 4.05
C VAL A 14 42.50 -22.00 4.63
N TYR A 15 43.20 -21.05 4.02
CA TYR A 15 43.14 -19.64 4.41
C TYR A 15 41.69 -19.13 4.38
N PHE A 16 40.99 -19.25 3.25
CA PHE A 16 39.59 -18.80 3.15
C PHE A 16 38.62 -19.62 4.03
N GLY A 17 38.86 -20.93 4.19
CA GLY A 17 38.07 -21.78 5.08
C GLY A 17 38.09 -21.31 6.54
N ASN A 18 39.21 -20.74 7.01
CA ASN A 18 39.32 -20.21 8.37
C ASN A 18 38.58 -18.87 8.58
N TYR A 19 38.31 -18.10 7.52
CA TYR A 19 37.55 -16.85 7.59
C TYR A 19 36.04 -17.05 7.40
N LEU A 20 35.60 -18.25 7.02
CA LEU A 20 34.19 -18.58 6.80
C LEU A 20 33.48 -18.83 8.13
N ASN A 21 33.17 -17.76 8.86
CA ASN A 21 32.40 -17.85 10.10
C ASN A 21 30.89 -17.97 9.83
N ARG A 22 30.46 -19.21 9.57
CA ARG A 22 29.08 -19.55 9.17
C ARG A 22 28.02 -19.06 10.17
N SER A 23 28.30 -19.13 11.48
CA SER A 23 27.33 -18.71 12.51
C SER A 23 27.00 -17.22 12.43
N ASN A 24 28.00 -16.38 12.14
CA ASN A 24 27.80 -14.94 11.98
C ASN A 24 26.96 -14.62 10.72
N LEU A 25 27.15 -15.39 9.64
CA LEU A 25 26.40 -15.21 8.40
C LEU A 25 24.91 -15.56 8.56
N ILE A 26 24.59 -16.66 9.24
CA ILE A 26 23.19 -17.04 9.55
C ILE A 26 22.51 -15.94 10.36
N PHE A 27 23.21 -15.41 11.36
CA PHE A 27 22.67 -14.37 12.22
C PHE A 27 22.38 -13.07 11.46
N ILE A 28 23.34 -12.60 10.65
CA ILE A 28 23.18 -11.39 9.82
C ILE A 28 22.04 -11.58 8.81
N LEU A 29 21.99 -12.74 8.15
CA LEU A 29 20.93 -13.05 7.19
C LEU A 29 19.55 -13.10 7.86
N GLY A 30 19.42 -13.78 9.00
CA GLY A 30 18.16 -13.86 9.72
C GLY A 30 17.66 -12.48 10.14
N PHE A 31 18.55 -11.61 10.63
CA PHE A 31 18.20 -10.23 10.97
C PHE A 31 17.79 -9.41 9.73
N PHE A 32 18.52 -9.55 8.62
CA PHE A 32 18.20 -8.88 7.37
C PHE A 32 16.83 -9.29 6.83
N VAL A 33 16.56 -10.59 6.72
CA VAL A 33 15.28 -11.09 6.18
C VAL A 33 14.13 -10.70 7.10
N SER A 34 14.30 -10.81 8.42
CA SER A 34 13.28 -10.38 9.39
C SER A 34 12.96 -8.88 9.25
N SER A 35 13.98 -8.05 9.06
CA SER A 35 13.83 -6.60 8.85
C SER A 35 13.08 -6.30 7.56
N VAL A 36 13.42 -6.98 6.46
CA VAL A 36 12.72 -6.85 5.18
C VAL A 36 11.26 -7.32 5.30
N ALA A 37 11.02 -8.47 5.93
CA ALA A 37 9.67 -9.00 6.11
C ALA A 37 8.79 -8.07 6.97
N THR A 38 9.38 -7.46 8.01
CA THR A 38 8.67 -6.46 8.82
C THR A 38 8.31 -5.23 7.99
N ARG A 39 9.27 -4.73 7.20
CA ARG A 39 9.04 -3.62 6.27
C ARG A 39 7.95 -3.94 5.26
N TRP A 40 7.99 -5.11 4.62
CA TRP A 40 6.96 -5.56 3.69
C TRP A 40 5.57 -5.60 4.32
N ASN A 41 5.45 -6.13 5.54
CA ASN A 41 4.18 -6.14 6.26
C ASN A 41 3.65 -4.73 6.53
N VAL A 42 4.51 -3.79 6.91
CA VAL A 42 4.11 -2.38 7.10
C VAL A 42 3.65 -1.77 5.78
N LEU A 43 4.35 -2.02 4.67
CA LEU A 43 3.94 -1.54 3.35
C LEU A 43 2.57 -2.08 2.96
N LEU A 44 2.33 -3.39 3.12
CA LEU A 44 1.07 -4.05 2.81
C LEU A 44 -0.10 -3.49 3.63
N GLN A 45 0.11 -3.24 4.93
CA GLN A 45 -0.91 -2.67 5.82
C GLN A 45 -1.25 -1.21 5.46
N ASN A 46 -0.34 -0.50 4.81
CA ASN A 46 -0.48 0.93 4.50
C ASN A 46 -0.78 1.23 3.03
N VAL A 47 -1.07 0.22 2.20
CA VAL A 47 -1.46 0.40 0.78
C VAL A 47 -2.64 1.37 0.64
N GLY A 48 -3.50 1.47 1.66
CA GLY A 48 -4.56 2.48 1.77
C GLY A 48 -5.90 1.95 1.27
N PHE A 49 -6.58 1.16 2.09
CA PHE A 49 -7.94 0.67 1.79
C PHE A 49 -8.96 1.79 1.99
N ILE A 50 -9.84 1.98 1.00
CA ILE A 50 -10.79 3.10 0.97
C ILE A 50 -12.06 2.83 1.79
N GLU A 51 -12.34 1.56 2.09
CA GLU A 51 -13.64 1.11 2.62
C GLU A 51 -14.06 1.85 3.89
N SER A 52 -13.15 1.99 4.87
CA SER A 52 -13.45 2.70 6.11
C SER A 52 -13.89 4.14 5.83
N LEU A 53 -13.08 4.89 5.06
CA LEU A 53 -13.41 6.27 4.68
C LEU A 53 -14.75 6.34 3.91
N ALA A 54 -14.97 5.45 2.94
CA ALA A 54 -16.19 5.43 2.15
C ALA A 54 -17.44 5.13 3.01
N LEU A 55 -17.33 4.21 3.98
CA LEU A 55 -18.41 3.91 4.91
C LEU A 55 -18.77 5.12 5.78
N PHE A 56 -17.77 5.83 6.32
CA PHE A 56 -18.01 7.05 7.09
C PHE A 56 -18.57 8.19 6.23
N VAL A 57 -18.04 8.40 5.03
CA VAL A 57 -18.57 9.40 4.08
C VAL A 57 -20.03 9.12 3.73
N SER A 58 -20.37 7.84 3.51
CA SER A 58 -21.75 7.43 3.27
C SER A 58 -22.62 7.63 4.53
N GLY A 59 -22.15 7.26 5.71
CA GLY A 59 -22.93 7.42 6.95
C GLY A 59 -23.17 8.87 7.38
N CYS A 60 -22.19 9.77 7.19
CA CYS A 60 -22.20 11.09 7.81
C CYS A 60 -22.63 12.24 6.88
N ILE A 61 -22.45 12.11 5.56
CA ILE A 61 -22.93 13.13 4.61
C ILE A 61 -24.33 12.76 4.13
N HIS A 62 -25.33 13.42 4.69
CA HIS A 62 -26.75 13.18 4.42
C HIS A 62 -27.23 13.94 3.18
N GLY A 63 -28.38 13.53 2.63
CA GLY A 63 -29.00 14.13 1.46
C GLY A 63 -29.02 13.20 0.24
N GLU A 64 -30.18 13.12 -0.40
CA GLU A 64 -30.43 12.38 -1.64
C GLU A 64 -30.42 13.29 -2.88
N ASP A 65 -30.21 14.59 -2.67
CA ASP A 65 -29.98 15.54 -3.75
C ASP A 65 -28.64 15.31 -4.47
N ASP A 66 -28.59 15.74 -5.72
CA ASP A 66 -27.40 15.61 -6.56
C ASP A 66 -26.16 16.29 -5.97
N GLU A 67 -26.33 17.39 -5.24
CA GLU A 67 -25.21 18.08 -4.57
C GLU A 67 -24.58 17.20 -3.49
N SER A 68 -25.39 16.60 -2.62
CA SER A 68 -24.92 15.72 -1.54
C SER A 68 -24.32 14.44 -2.11
N ARG A 69 -24.94 13.87 -3.14
CA ARG A 69 -24.42 12.73 -3.89
C ARG A 69 -23.06 13.05 -4.52
N MET A 70 -22.93 14.19 -5.17
CA MET A 70 -21.69 14.63 -5.79
C MET A 70 -20.60 14.89 -4.73
N CYS A 71 -20.95 15.52 -3.61
CA CYS A 71 -20.03 15.74 -2.49
C CYS A 71 -19.41 14.43 -2.00
N ARG A 72 -20.23 13.41 -1.74
CA ARG A 72 -19.74 12.08 -1.32
C ARG A 72 -18.81 11.44 -2.34
N ARG A 73 -19.21 11.44 -3.62
CA ARG A 73 -18.41 10.86 -4.72
C ARG A 73 -17.07 11.59 -4.88
N THR A 74 -17.08 12.92 -4.78
CA THR A 74 -15.88 13.75 -4.89
C THR A 74 -14.91 13.49 -3.73
N VAL A 75 -15.39 13.39 -2.49
CA VAL A 75 -14.52 13.11 -1.32
C VAL A 75 -13.77 11.78 -1.49
N VAL A 76 -14.48 10.71 -1.89
CA VAL A 76 -13.88 9.39 -2.10
C VAL A 76 -12.95 9.37 -3.32
N ARG A 77 -13.35 9.98 -4.43
CA ARG A 77 -12.52 10.06 -5.64
C ARG A 77 -11.23 10.85 -5.36
N ASN A 78 -11.30 11.93 -4.60
CA ASN A 78 -10.12 12.72 -4.22
C ASN A 78 -9.16 11.92 -3.33
N ALA A 79 -9.67 11.09 -2.42
CA ALA A 79 -8.82 10.16 -1.65
C ALA A 79 -8.15 9.12 -2.56
N CYS A 80 -8.88 8.53 -3.50
CA CYS A 80 -8.32 7.60 -4.50
C CYS A 80 -7.31 8.30 -5.43
N LEU A 81 -7.53 9.57 -5.77
CA LEU A 81 -6.59 10.38 -6.54
C LEU A 81 -5.28 10.60 -5.77
N ALA A 82 -5.36 10.96 -4.47
CA ALA A 82 -4.17 11.09 -3.63
C ALA A 82 -3.37 9.78 -3.57
N GLN A 83 -4.05 8.65 -3.41
CA GLN A 83 -3.41 7.33 -3.46
C GLN A 83 -2.75 7.05 -4.81
N CYS A 84 -3.44 7.36 -5.92
CA CYS A 84 -2.91 7.16 -7.26
C CYS A 84 -1.65 8.01 -7.51
N LEU A 85 -1.62 9.26 -7.03
CA LEU A 85 -0.44 10.11 -7.10
C LEU A 85 0.75 9.49 -6.35
N VAL A 86 0.54 9.05 -5.10
CA VAL A 86 1.61 8.39 -4.31
C VAL A 86 2.10 7.10 -4.98
N LEU A 87 1.18 6.24 -5.42
CA LEU A 87 1.56 4.97 -6.04
C LEU A 87 2.22 5.16 -7.41
N ARG A 88 1.91 6.25 -8.14
CA ARG A 88 2.60 6.62 -9.39
C ARG A 88 4.06 7.01 -9.14
N ASP A 89 4.34 7.62 -7.99
CA ASP A 89 5.70 8.03 -7.63
C ASP A 89 6.53 6.86 -7.10
N ILE A 90 5.90 5.84 -6.48
CA ILE A 90 6.61 4.67 -5.92
C ILE A 90 6.65 3.48 -6.89
N SER A 91 5.55 3.15 -7.56
CA SER A 91 5.45 1.98 -8.43
C SER A 91 5.71 2.31 -9.91
N VAL A 92 6.68 1.60 -10.49
CA VAL A 92 7.03 1.74 -11.93
C VAL A 92 5.84 1.34 -12.81
N ARG A 93 5.10 0.29 -12.43
CA ARG A 93 3.91 -0.19 -13.15
C ARG A 93 2.83 0.89 -13.23
N ILE A 94 2.54 1.57 -12.12
CA ILE A 94 1.58 2.68 -12.08
C ILE A 94 2.09 3.89 -12.85
N ARG A 95 3.39 4.20 -12.75
CA ARG A 95 4.01 5.29 -13.53
C ARG A 95 3.90 5.07 -15.03
N LYS A 96 4.06 3.84 -15.51
CA LYS A 96 3.84 3.48 -16.92
C LYS A 96 2.37 3.57 -17.31
N ARG A 97 1.45 3.17 -16.42
CA ARG A 97 0.00 3.27 -16.64
C ARG A 97 -0.48 4.73 -16.69
N PHE A 98 0.09 5.59 -15.85
CA PHE A 98 -0.27 7.01 -15.76
C PHE A 98 0.96 7.93 -15.90
N PRO A 99 1.53 8.08 -17.11
CA PRO A 99 2.76 8.84 -17.29
C PRO A 99 2.60 10.34 -16.99
N THR A 100 1.43 10.89 -17.31
CA THR A 100 1.15 12.34 -17.22
C THR A 100 -0.06 12.62 -16.33
N MET A 101 -0.18 13.85 -15.84
CA MET A 101 -1.36 14.26 -15.07
C MET A 101 -2.65 14.21 -15.91
N HIS A 102 -2.55 14.44 -17.23
CA HIS A 102 -3.66 14.24 -18.16
C HIS A 102 -4.14 12.79 -18.24
N SER A 103 -3.26 11.80 -18.14
CA SER A 103 -3.67 10.39 -18.12
C SER A 103 -4.54 10.04 -16.90
N LEU A 104 -4.34 10.73 -15.76
CA LEU A 104 -5.22 10.61 -14.59
C LEU A 104 -6.59 11.25 -14.84
N VAL A 105 -6.66 12.29 -15.66
CA VAL A 105 -7.92 12.90 -16.07
C VAL A 105 -8.70 11.98 -16.99
N GLU A 106 -8.04 11.39 -17.99
CA GLU A 106 -8.65 10.43 -18.91
C GLU A 106 -9.15 9.17 -18.20
N ALA A 107 -8.42 8.71 -17.19
CA ALA A 107 -8.81 7.58 -16.35
C ALA A 107 -9.93 7.91 -15.34
N GLY A 108 -10.35 9.17 -15.24
CA GLY A 108 -11.45 9.59 -14.36
C GLY A 108 -11.07 9.77 -12.88
N PHE A 109 -9.78 9.74 -12.53
CA PHE A 109 -9.32 10.05 -11.18
C PHE A 109 -9.36 11.54 -10.89
N MET A 110 -9.17 12.38 -11.90
CA MET A 110 -9.14 13.84 -11.80
C MET A 110 -10.05 14.47 -12.85
N THR A 111 -10.72 15.57 -12.52
CA THR A 111 -11.46 16.35 -13.53
C THR A 111 -10.56 17.41 -14.17
N LYS A 112 -10.94 17.94 -15.33
CA LYS A 112 -10.18 19.02 -16.00
C LYS A 112 -10.03 20.26 -15.11
N ASN A 113 -11.10 20.66 -14.45
CA ASN A 113 -11.09 21.82 -13.54
C ASN A 113 -10.16 21.59 -12.34
N GLU A 114 -10.10 20.36 -11.83
CA GLU A 114 -9.17 20.01 -10.75
C GLU A 114 -7.72 19.99 -11.23
N LEU A 115 -7.46 19.56 -12.46
CA LEU A 115 -6.12 19.62 -13.05
C LEU A 115 -5.65 21.07 -13.16
N GLU A 116 -6.48 21.97 -13.70
CA GLU A 116 -6.18 23.40 -13.76
C GLU A 116 -5.87 23.97 -12.38
N LYS A 117 -6.67 23.59 -11.37
CA LYS A 117 -6.43 24.04 -10.00
C LYS A 117 -5.17 23.42 -9.39
N PHE A 118 -4.89 22.15 -9.68
CA PHE A 118 -3.70 21.45 -9.23
C PHE A 118 -2.42 22.10 -9.78
N GLU A 119 -2.44 22.48 -11.05
CA GLU A 119 -1.33 23.14 -11.75
C GLU A 119 -1.15 24.60 -11.32
N SER A 120 -2.22 25.28 -10.92
CA SER A 120 -2.15 26.67 -10.43
C SER A 120 -1.29 26.87 -9.17
N PHE A 121 -1.01 25.79 -8.42
CA PHE A 121 -0.13 25.84 -7.26
C PHE A 121 1.30 25.48 -7.66
N GLU A 122 2.17 26.48 -7.72
CA GLU A 122 3.60 26.32 -7.95
C GLU A 122 4.29 25.83 -6.66
N LEU A 123 4.66 24.55 -6.64
CA LEU A 123 5.45 23.95 -5.57
C LEU A 123 6.44 22.96 -6.21
N SER A 124 7.70 23.00 -5.77
CA SER A 124 8.75 22.09 -6.25
C SER A 124 8.67 20.69 -5.63
N TYR A 125 7.74 20.45 -4.70
CA TYR A 125 7.54 19.20 -3.99
C TYR A 125 6.23 18.53 -4.40
N ASP A 126 6.09 17.24 -4.10
CA ASP A 126 4.91 16.46 -4.44
C ASP A 126 3.63 17.01 -3.77
N LYS A 127 2.54 17.02 -4.56
CA LYS A 127 1.25 17.63 -4.19
C LYS A 127 0.16 16.59 -3.91
N TYR A 128 0.53 15.36 -3.57
CA TYR A 128 -0.43 14.28 -3.29
C TYR A 128 -1.37 14.58 -2.11
N TRP A 129 -0.99 15.50 -1.22
CA TRP A 129 -1.81 15.96 -0.09
C TRP A 129 -2.96 16.88 -0.51
N LEU A 130 -2.88 17.50 -1.69
CA LEU A 130 -3.83 18.52 -2.14
C LEU A 130 -5.27 17.98 -2.33
N PRO A 131 -5.50 16.81 -2.96
CA PRO A 131 -6.83 16.20 -3.02
C PRO A 131 -7.44 15.92 -1.64
N ILE A 132 -6.63 15.52 -0.65
CA ILE A 132 -7.10 15.32 0.73
C ILE A 132 -7.56 16.64 1.34
N THR A 133 -6.82 17.73 1.13
CA THR A 133 -7.22 19.08 1.57
C THR A 133 -8.54 19.52 0.93
N TRP A 134 -8.75 19.22 -0.36
CA TRP A 134 -10.03 19.47 -1.03
C TRP A 134 -11.16 18.67 -0.39
N SER A 135 -10.94 17.39 -0.09
CA SER A 135 -11.92 16.54 0.61
C SER A 135 -12.29 17.10 1.99
N VAL A 136 -11.32 17.52 2.80
CA VAL A 136 -11.58 18.18 4.09
C VAL A 136 -12.43 19.43 3.88
N THR A 137 -12.13 20.23 2.87
CA THR A 137 -12.91 21.44 2.55
C THR A 137 -14.36 21.10 2.15
N HIS A 138 -14.57 20.04 1.36
CA HIS A 138 -15.91 19.56 1.03
C HIS A 138 -16.69 19.11 2.26
N VAL A 139 -16.06 18.37 3.18
CA VAL A 139 -16.68 17.95 4.45
C VAL A 139 -17.08 19.15 5.31
N LEU A 140 -16.20 20.15 5.43
CA LEU A 140 -16.50 21.38 6.17
C LEU A 140 -17.65 22.18 5.53
N ASN A 141 -17.70 22.24 4.20
CA ASN A 141 -18.80 22.89 3.49
C ASN A 141 -20.12 22.11 3.61
N ALA A 142 -20.07 20.77 3.61
CA ALA A 142 -21.22 19.92 3.89
C ALA A 142 -21.76 20.15 5.31
N ARG A 143 -20.88 20.40 6.28
CA ARG A 143 -21.28 20.78 7.64
C ARG A 143 -21.95 22.17 7.69
N ARG A 144 -21.39 23.16 6.99
CA ARG A 144 -21.95 24.52 6.90
C ARG A 144 -23.33 24.56 6.24
N SER A 145 -23.55 23.70 5.25
CA SER A 145 -24.84 23.54 4.56
C SER A 145 -25.83 22.63 5.29
N GLY A 146 -25.48 22.10 6.47
CA GLY A 146 -26.35 21.23 7.27
C GLY A 146 -26.52 19.81 6.73
N LYS A 147 -25.71 19.38 5.76
CA LYS A 147 -25.69 18.00 5.24
C LYS A 147 -25.01 17.02 6.20
N VAL A 148 -24.09 17.52 7.03
CA VAL A 148 -23.54 16.79 8.18
C VAL A 148 -24.23 17.31 9.43
N ILE A 149 -24.77 16.41 10.26
CA ILE A 149 -25.70 16.78 11.33
C ILE A 149 -24.99 17.51 12.46
N ASN A 150 -23.83 16.98 12.87
CA ASN A 150 -23.13 17.45 14.07
C ASN A 150 -21.62 17.56 13.86
N ASP A 151 -20.97 18.29 14.76
CA ASP A 151 -19.52 18.51 14.71
C ASP A 151 -18.74 17.22 15.01
N LEU A 152 -19.34 16.28 15.75
CA LEU A 152 -18.74 14.98 16.04
C LEU A 152 -18.56 14.13 14.77
N GLU A 153 -19.59 14.01 13.93
CA GLU A 153 -19.52 13.34 12.62
C GLU A 153 -18.50 14.03 11.70
N THR A 154 -18.45 15.36 11.75
CA THR A 154 -17.47 16.14 11.00
C THR A 154 -16.05 15.81 11.45
N SER A 155 -15.80 15.76 12.76
CA SER A 155 -14.48 15.37 13.31
C SER A 155 -14.11 13.96 12.88
N LYS A 156 -15.03 12.99 13.02
CA LYS A 156 -14.77 11.60 12.60
C LYS A 156 -14.43 11.47 11.12
N LEU A 157 -15.12 12.20 10.25
CA LEU A 157 -14.80 12.23 8.81
C LEU A 157 -13.39 12.78 8.55
N ILE A 158 -13.01 13.84 9.26
CA ILE A 158 -11.67 14.42 9.14
C ILE A 158 -10.60 13.45 9.68
N ASP A 159 -10.89 12.75 10.79
CA ASP A 159 -10.00 11.75 11.37
C ASP A 159 -9.77 10.57 10.42
N GLU A 160 -10.81 10.08 9.75
CA GLU A 160 -10.68 9.03 8.72
C GLU A 160 -9.90 9.51 7.48
N LEU A 161 -10.11 10.75 7.03
CA LEU A 161 -9.32 11.35 5.95
C LEU A 161 -7.84 11.47 6.35
N LYS A 162 -7.58 11.84 7.61
CA LYS A 162 -6.24 11.95 8.16
C LYS A 162 -5.57 10.57 8.27
N ALA A 163 -6.28 9.57 8.79
CA ALA A 163 -5.80 8.19 8.88
C ALA A 163 -5.43 7.63 7.50
N PHE A 164 -6.28 7.85 6.49
CA PHE A 164 -5.98 7.47 5.11
C PHE A 164 -4.73 8.17 4.58
N ARG A 165 -4.57 9.48 4.83
CA ARG A 165 -3.36 10.24 4.47
C ARG A 165 -2.11 9.71 5.19
N GLU A 166 -2.22 9.32 6.45
CA GLU A 166 -1.10 8.77 7.24
C GLU A 166 -0.61 7.42 6.67
N CYS A 167 -1.53 6.58 6.18
CA CYS A 167 -1.15 5.37 5.44
C CYS A 167 -0.32 5.72 4.19
N LEU A 168 -0.80 6.67 3.38
CA LEU A 168 -0.08 7.11 2.18
C LEU A 168 1.29 7.73 2.51
N GLN A 169 1.37 8.53 3.57
CA GLN A 169 2.63 9.11 4.04
C GLN A 169 3.62 8.03 4.50
N THR A 170 3.12 6.95 5.11
CA THR A 170 3.97 5.83 5.50
C THR A 170 4.62 5.19 4.27
N LEU A 171 3.85 5.00 3.17
CA LEU A 171 4.42 4.49 1.92
C LEU A 171 5.53 5.40 1.37
N THR A 172 5.30 6.72 1.31
CA THR A 172 6.31 7.67 0.80
C THR A 172 7.56 7.72 1.68
N ASN A 173 7.39 7.63 3.02
CA ASN A 173 8.53 7.61 3.94
C ASN A 173 9.39 6.37 3.77
N TYR A 174 8.75 5.21 3.57
CA TYR A 174 9.47 3.97 3.34
C TYR A 174 10.18 4.00 1.99
N ASP A 175 9.55 4.48 0.91
CA ASP A 175 10.23 4.66 -0.38
C ASP A 175 11.45 5.59 -0.29
N TRP A 176 11.28 6.74 0.39
CA TRP A 176 12.36 7.73 0.55
C TRP A 176 13.55 7.23 1.37
N VAL A 177 13.29 6.40 2.40
CA VAL A 177 14.33 5.85 3.28
C VAL A 177 14.53 4.36 2.96
N PRO A 178 15.41 4.02 2.00
CA PRO A 178 15.78 2.63 1.75
C PRO A 178 16.56 2.06 2.94
N LEU A 179 16.52 0.73 3.10
CA LEU A 179 17.39 0.07 4.08
C LEU A 179 18.86 0.42 3.78
N PRO A 180 19.70 0.71 4.79
CA PRO A 180 21.09 1.06 4.56
C PRO A 180 21.78 0.03 3.65
N LEU A 181 22.38 0.51 2.56
CA LEU A 181 23.03 -0.29 1.50
C LEU A 181 24.21 -1.16 1.98
N VAL A 182 24.48 -1.20 3.28
CA VAL A 182 25.51 -2.03 3.92
C VAL A 182 25.10 -3.52 3.96
N TYR A 183 23.82 -3.83 3.77
CA TYR A 183 23.28 -5.19 3.98
C TYR A 183 23.23 -6.18 2.77
N PRO A 184 23.43 -5.82 1.48
CA PRO A 184 23.33 -6.80 0.39
C PRO A 184 24.64 -7.19 -0.35
N GLN A 185 25.82 -7.22 0.27
CA GLN A 185 27.09 -7.53 -0.44
C GLN A 185 27.81 -8.81 0.05
N PHE A 186 27.34 -10.01 -0.32
CA PHE A 186 28.09 -11.25 -0.05
C PHE A 186 27.91 -12.30 -1.16
N ASP A 187 28.99 -12.62 -1.88
CA ASP A 187 29.11 -13.76 -2.81
C ASP A 187 29.92 -14.90 -2.17
N ILE A 188 29.47 -16.15 -2.26
CA ILE A 188 30.10 -17.34 -1.62
C ILE A 188 30.29 -18.49 -2.65
N VAL A 189 31.47 -19.15 -2.61
CA VAL A 189 31.95 -20.19 -3.57
C VAL A 189 31.77 -21.64 -3.04
N LEU A 190 31.48 -22.59 -3.97
CA LEU A 190 30.94 -23.97 -3.84
C LEU A 190 31.91 -25.13 -3.47
N PRO A 191 31.55 -26.05 -2.54
CA PRO A 191 31.31 -27.50 -2.86
C PRO A 191 29.88 -28.08 -2.54
N VAL A 192 29.61 -29.41 -2.65
CA VAL A 192 28.24 -30.02 -2.66
C VAL A 192 27.42 -29.91 -1.35
N MET A 193 28.00 -30.08 -0.15
CA MET A 193 27.26 -29.81 1.11
C MET A 193 26.95 -28.32 1.26
N THR A 194 27.91 -27.49 0.85
CA THR A 194 27.71 -26.05 0.70
C THR A 194 26.81 -25.69 -0.49
N MET A 195 26.43 -26.60 -1.40
CA MET A 195 25.41 -26.33 -2.43
C MET A 195 24.02 -26.35 -1.82
N ILE A 196 23.76 -27.28 -0.91
CA ILE A 196 22.50 -27.30 -0.15
C ILE A 196 22.44 -26.06 0.74
N GLU A 197 23.52 -25.77 1.49
CA GLU A 197 23.60 -24.54 2.28
C GLU A 197 23.46 -23.29 1.38
N PHE A 198 24.10 -23.25 0.22
CA PHE A 198 23.97 -22.16 -0.76
C PHE A 198 22.54 -22.00 -1.26
N LEU A 199 21.80 -23.09 -1.54
CA LEU A 199 20.39 -23.01 -1.91
C LEU A 199 19.55 -22.40 -0.79
N PHE A 200 19.83 -22.75 0.47
CA PHE A 200 19.15 -22.13 1.62
C PHE A 200 19.54 -20.65 1.79
N TYR A 201 20.83 -20.28 1.75
CA TYR A 201 21.27 -18.89 1.91
C TYR A 201 20.84 -18.00 0.74
N VAL A 202 21.04 -18.44 -0.50
CA VAL A 202 20.65 -17.70 -1.71
C VAL A 202 19.14 -17.68 -1.86
N GLY A 203 18.44 -18.78 -1.56
CA GLY A 203 16.98 -18.80 -1.56
C GLY A 203 16.42 -17.80 -0.55
N TRP A 204 16.95 -17.79 0.66
CA TRP A 204 16.50 -16.89 1.73
C TRP A 204 16.89 -15.42 1.45
N MET A 205 18.07 -15.17 0.87
CA MET A 205 18.44 -13.84 0.35
C MET A 205 17.56 -13.38 -0.81
N LYS A 206 17.21 -14.27 -1.75
CA LYS A 206 16.33 -13.94 -2.88
C LYS A 206 14.93 -13.58 -2.41
N VAL A 207 14.40 -14.29 -1.40
CA VAL A 207 13.13 -13.91 -0.76
C VAL A 207 13.22 -12.48 -0.21
N ALA A 208 14.29 -12.14 0.51
CA ALA A 208 14.47 -10.77 1.01
C ALA A 208 14.70 -9.75 -0.12
N MET A 209 15.37 -10.11 -1.20
CA MET A 209 15.61 -9.23 -2.34
C MET A 209 14.32 -8.90 -3.09
N ASN A 210 13.47 -9.90 -3.35
CA ASN A 210 12.16 -9.70 -3.96
C ASN A 210 11.27 -8.83 -3.06
N LEU A 211 11.26 -9.09 -1.75
CA LEU A 211 10.46 -8.30 -0.81
C LEU A 211 11.00 -6.88 -0.57
N LEU A 212 12.26 -6.59 -0.94
CA LEU A 212 12.89 -5.29 -0.74
C LEU A 212 12.22 -4.18 -1.56
N ASN A 213 11.81 -4.50 -2.79
CA ASN A 213 11.14 -3.57 -3.70
C ASN A 213 9.78 -4.12 -4.16
N SER A 214 8.82 -4.16 -3.26
CA SER A 214 7.50 -4.77 -3.49
C SER A 214 6.58 -4.01 -4.47
N PHE A 215 7.06 -2.91 -5.04
CA PHE A 215 6.33 -2.02 -5.97
C PHE A 215 6.89 -2.07 -7.40
N GLY A 216 7.74 -3.07 -7.68
CA GLY A 216 8.35 -3.29 -8.97
C GLY A 216 7.41 -3.88 -10.02
N GLU A 217 7.98 -4.69 -10.91
CA GLU A 217 7.25 -5.34 -11.99
C GLU A 217 7.28 -6.86 -11.89
N ASP A 218 7.88 -7.42 -10.83
CA ASP A 218 8.01 -8.86 -10.65
C ASP A 218 6.64 -9.50 -10.37
N ASP A 219 6.53 -10.80 -10.65
CA ASP A 219 5.27 -11.55 -10.49
C ASP A 219 4.79 -11.60 -9.03
N ASP A 220 5.73 -11.49 -8.07
CA ASP A 220 5.47 -11.51 -6.62
C ASP A 220 5.21 -10.11 -6.03
N ASP A 221 5.32 -9.06 -6.83
CA ASP A 221 5.11 -7.68 -6.38
C ASP A 221 3.63 -7.37 -6.13
N LEU A 222 3.37 -6.34 -5.32
CA LEU A 222 2.02 -5.90 -5.04
C LEU A 222 1.34 -5.40 -6.32
N ASP A 223 0.15 -5.91 -6.61
CA ASP A 223 -0.65 -5.43 -7.74
C ASP A 223 -1.35 -4.09 -7.42
N CYS A 224 -0.55 -3.02 -7.42
CA CYS A 224 -1.04 -1.66 -7.18
C CYS A 224 -2.10 -1.23 -8.19
N SER A 225 -2.07 -1.78 -9.41
CA SER A 225 -3.04 -1.44 -10.45
C SER A 225 -4.42 -1.94 -10.04
N PHE A 226 -4.49 -3.19 -9.58
CA PHE A 226 -5.70 -3.76 -9.00
C PHE A 226 -6.20 -2.96 -7.80
N PHE A 227 -5.32 -2.60 -6.85
CA PHE A 227 -5.74 -1.87 -5.64
C PHE A 227 -6.39 -0.51 -5.97
N ILE A 228 -5.79 0.26 -6.88
CA ILE A 228 -6.31 1.58 -7.29
C ILE A 228 -7.70 1.44 -7.93
N ASP A 229 -7.87 0.49 -8.84
CA ASP A 229 -9.15 0.26 -9.53
C ASP A 229 -10.21 -0.26 -8.56
N LYS A 230 -9.84 -1.23 -7.71
CA LYS A 230 -10.71 -1.79 -6.67
C LYS A 230 -11.20 -0.70 -5.73
N ASN A 231 -10.30 0.16 -5.25
CA ASN A 231 -10.65 1.24 -4.33
C ASN A 231 -11.58 2.25 -4.99
N LEU A 232 -11.29 2.71 -6.20
CA LEU A 232 -12.17 3.65 -6.88
C LEU A 232 -13.58 3.06 -7.09
N ALA A 233 -13.66 1.82 -7.60
CA ALA A 233 -14.94 1.16 -7.86
C ALA A 233 -15.73 0.90 -6.56
N THR A 234 -15.08 0.32 -5.55
CA THR A 234 -15.70 -0.02 -4.26
C THR A 234 -16.14 1.23 -3.52
N GLY A 235 -15.27 2.24 -3.44
CA GLY A 235 -15.56 3.49 -2.76
C GLY A 235 -16.75 4.22 -3.37
N LEU A 236 -16.81 4.33 -4.71
CA LEU A 236 -17.95 4.94 -5.40
C LEU A 236 -19.24 4.13 -5.24
N CYS A 237 -19.16 2.79 -5.24
CA CYS A 237 -20.31 1.93 -5.00
C CYS A 237 -20.90 2.11 -3.60
N ILE A 238 -20.05 2.20 -2.57
CA ILE A 238 -20.48 2.38 -1.15
C ILE A 238 -21.21 3.71 -0.94
N VAL A 239 -20.71 4.81 -1.52
CA VAL A 239 -21.25 6.15 -1.25
C VAL A 239 -22.43 6.55 -2.15
N ASP A 240 -22.66 5.79 -3.22
CA ASP A 240 -23.66 6.08 -4.24
C ASP A 240 -24.65 4.93 -4.41
N THR A 241 -24.25 3.83 -5.04
CA THR A 241 -25.16 2.75 -5.47
C THR A 241 -25.76 1.98 -4.30
N CYS A 242 -24.97 1.64 -3.28
CA CYS A 242 -25.42 0.85 -2.13
C CYS A 242 -26.04 1.70 -1.02
N ARG A 243 -26.02 3.02 -1.15
CA ARG A 243 -26.44 3.93 -0.09
C ARG A 243 -27.94 3.79 0.20
N ASN A 244 -28.28 3.66 1.49
CA ASN A 244 -29.67 3.60 1.96
C ASN A 244 -30.51 2.45 1.37
N ILE A 245 -29.88 1.49 0.70
CA ILE A 245 -30.51 0.26 0.23
C ILE A 245 -30.28 -0.80 1.30
N VAL A 246 -31.29 -1.02 2.13
CA VAL A 246 -31.25 -2.05 3.18
C VAL A 246 -32.34 -3.10 2.93
N PRO A 247 -32.06 -4.40 3.13
CA PRO A 247 -33.09 -5.42 3.10
C PRO A 247 -34.19 -5.13 4.12
N ASN A 248 -35.44 -5.48 3.79
CA ASN A 248 -36.55 -5.34 4.72
C ASN A 248 -36.29 -6.12 6.01
N LEU A 249 -36.54 -5.49 7.15
CA LEU A 249 -36.44 -6.13 8.46
C LEU A 249 -37.41 -7.30 8.53
N ARG A 250 -36.87 -8.51 8.71
CA ARG A 250 -37.65 -9.73 8.96
C ARG A 250 -37.31 -10.25 10.34
N SER A 251 -38.31 -10.79 11.04
CA SER A 251 -38.07 -11.52 12.28
C SER A 251 -37.12 -12.69 11.98
N SER A 252 -35.98 -12.75 12.67
CA SER A 252 -35.11 -13.92 12.61
C SER A 252 -35.92 -15.16 13.04
N PRO A 253 -35.83 -16.29 12.31
CA PRO A 253 -36.47 -17.54 12.71
C PRO A 253 -35.83 -18.06 14.00
N ARG A 254 -36.38 -17.63 15.16
CA ARG A 254 -35.89 -18.00 16.51
C ARG A 254 -35.80 -19.52 16.71
N ASN A 255 -36.58 -20.32 15.99
CA ASN A 255 -36.68 -21.76 16.18
C ASN A 255 -35.75 -22.58 15.27
N SER A 256 -35.01 -21.96 14.35
CA SER A 256 -34.09 -22.69 13.45
C SER A 256 -32.68 -22.87 14.01
N PHE A 257 -32.29 -22.04 14.98
CA PHE A 257 -31.00 -22.14 15.66
C PHE A 257 -31.03 -23.12 16.85
N SER A 258 -32.16 -23.34 17.52
CA SER A 258 -32.20 -24.31 18.64
C SER A 258 -32.11 -25.77 18.18
N GLU A 259 -32.73 -26.12 17.04
CA GLU A 259 -32.73 -27.49 16.52
C GLU A 259 -31.36 -27.94 15.97
N SER A 260 -30.46 -27.00 15.65
CA SER A 260 -29.13 -27.30 15.11
C SER A 260 -28.07 -27.51 16.20
N PHE A 261 -28.30 -27.05 17.43
CA PHE A 261 -27.39 -27.26 18.57
C PHE A 261 -27.78 -28.43 19.48
N GLU A 262 -28.99 -28.98 19.37
CA GLU A 262 -29.39 -30.20 20.11
C GLU A 262 -28.89 -31.51 19.45
N LYS A 263 -28.15 -31.43 18.33
CA LYS A 263 -27.58 -32.59 17.63
C LYS A 263 -26.08 -32.83 17.90
N PHE A 264 -25.50 -32.18 18.91
CA PHE A 264 -24.12 -32.45 19.38
C PHE A 264 -24.08 -32.71 20.88
#